data_AF-A0A7V6D3K5-F1
#
_entry.id   AF-A0A7V6D3K5-F1
#
_cell.length_a   1.000
_cell.length_b   1.000
_cell.length_c   1.000
_cell.angle_alpha   90.00
_cell.angle_beta   90.00
_cell.angle_gamma   90.00
#
_symmetry.space_group_name_H-M   'P 1'
#
loop_
_entity.id
_entity.type
_entity.pdbx_description
1 polymer ?
#
loop_
_entity_poly.entity_id
_entity_poly.type
_entity_poly.pdbx_seq_one_letter_code
_entity_poly.pdbx_strand_id
1 'polypeptide(L)'
;MKRPFSVVALLLVLLHLAAAVQAAPLAQGPKPVITQPEPDAAVRGVVQIIGSATHPQFQRYELYYAPYPVPSDNAWIFIGDAHFQQQPAGLLGTWATGGLPDGAYVLRVRVVRQA
;
A
#
# COMPACT_ATOMS: atom_id res chain seq x y z
N MET A 1 16.43 63.84 2.61
CA MET A 1 15.85 62.91 3.61
C MET A 1 14.75 62.09 2.94
N LYS A 2 14.85 60.74 3.01
CA LYS A 2 13.82 59.72 2.67
C LYS A 2 13.54 59.62 1.15
N ARG A 3 13.78 58.54 0.41
CA ARG A 3 13.47 57.13 0.69
C ARG A 3 14.24 56.15 -0.26
N PRO A 4 15.52 55.81 -0.01
CA PRO A 4 16.10 54.59 -0.59
C PRO A 4 15.52 53.30 0.05
N PHE A 5 14.85 53.45 1.20
CA PHE A 5 14.18 52.38 1.94
C PHE A 5 13.00 51.73 1.19
N SER A 6 12.34 52.42 0.26
CA SER A 6 11.16 51.87 -0.43
C SER A 6 11.50 50.82 -1.48
N VAL A 7 12.66 50.92 -2.14
CA VAL A 7 13.08 49.95 -3.16
C VAL A 7 13.64 48.68 -2.51
N VAL A 8 14.37 48.82 -1.40
CA VAL A 8 14.88 47.68 -0.61
C VAL A 8 13.72 46.94 0.08
N ALA A 9 12.72 47.66 0.60
CA ALA A 9 11.52 47.04 1.17
C ALA A 9 10.70 46.29 0.11
N LEU A 10 10.59 46.81 -1.12
CA LEU A 10 9.86 46.16 -2.21
C LEU A 10 10.60 44.90 -2.72
N LEU A 11 11.93 44.95 -2.81
CA LEU A 11 12.77 43.79 -3.16
C LEU A 11 12.76 42.71 -2.06
N LEU A 12 12.73 43.08 -0.78
CA LEU A 12 12.58 42.12 0.33
C LEU A 12 11.18 41.50 0.37
N VAL A 13 10.14 42.26 0.07
CA VAL A 13 8.77 41.73 -0.07
C VAL A 13 8.66 40.80 -1.29
N LEU A 14 9.28 41.14 -2.43
CA LEU A 14 9.35 40.25 -3.61
C LEU A 14 10.21 38.98 -3.36
N LEU A 15 11.23 39.07 -2.51
CA LEU A 15 12.06 37.91 -2.09
C LEU A 15 11.33 36.98 -1.11
N HIS A 16 10.32 37.47 -0.37
CA HIS A 16 9.54 36.67 0.58
C HIS A 16 8.39 35.88 -0.06
N LEU A 17 8.01 36.15 -1.31
CA LEU A 17 6.99 35.34 -2.02
C LEU A 17 7.55 34.05 -2.65
N ALA A 18 8.86 33.82 -2.64
CA ALA A 18 9.47 32.68 -3.32
C ALA A 18 9.60 31.39 -2.47
N ALA A 19 9.21 31.41 -1.18
CA ALA A 19 9.55 30.33 -0.24
C ALA A 19 8.37 29.47 0.25
N ALA A 20 7.27 29.41 -0.52
CA ALA A 20 6.24 28.39 -0.30
C ALA A 20 6.38 27.26 -1.33
N VAL A 21 7.56 26.64 -1.42
CA VAL A 21 7.65 25.29 -2.01
C VAL A 21 7.06 24.37 -0.97
N GLN A 22 5.73 24.25 -0.98
CA GLN A 22 5.03 23.30 -0.15
C GLN A 22 5.48 21.91 -0.59
N ALA A 23 6.27 21.24 0.25
CA ALA A 23 6.57 19.83 0.09
C ALA A 23 5.27 19.05 0.32
N ALA A 24 4.44 18.95 -0.72
CA ALA A 24 3.25 18.12 -0.70
C ALA A 24 3.69 16.67 -0.45
N PRO A 25 3.06 15.95 0.49
CA PRO A 25 3.32 14.52 0.67
C PRO A 25 3.15 13.82 -0.68
N LEU A 26 4.04 12.87 -0.98
CA LEU A 26 3.86 12.03 -2.16
C LEU A 26 2.46 11.41 -2.13
N ALA A 27 1.76 11.48 -3.25
CA ALA A 27 0.46 10.85 -3.38
C ALA A 27 0.58 9.38 -2.98
N GLN A 28 -0.17 8.96 -1.96
CA GLN A 28 -0.29 7.55 -1.63
C GLN A 28 -1.01 6.90 -2.81
N GLY A 29 -0.36 5.95 -3.47
CA GLY A 29 -0.95 5.23 -4.60
C GLY A 29 -2.28 4.57 -4.23
N PRO A 30 -3.03 4.06 -5.21
CA PRO A 30 -4.24 3.30 -4.94
C PRO A 30 -3.95 2.17 -3.93
N LYS A 31 -4.83 2.06 -2.93
CA LYS A 31 -4.70 1.04 -1.88
C LYS A 31 -4.78 -0.35 -2.52
N PRO A 32 -3.89 -1.30 -2.17
CA PRO A 32 -4.00 -2.66 -2.66
C PRO A 32 -5.32 -3.30 -2.17
N VAL A 33 -5.93 -4.11 -3.02
CA VAL A 33 -7.22 -4.74 -2.76
C VAL A 33 -7.19 -6.20 -3.17
N ILE A 34 -7.93 -7.04 -2.45
CA ILE A 34 -8.25 -8.42 -2.86
C ILE A 34 -9.71 -8.40 -3.29
N THR A 35 -9.98 -8.84 -4.52
CA THR A 35 -11.33 -8.97 -5.08
C THR A 35 -11.82 -10.41 -5.09
N GLN A 36 -10.91 -11.39 -5.17
CA GLN A 36 -11.24 -12.80 -4.96
C GLN A 36 -10.21 -13.48 -4.06
N PRO A 37 -10.64 -14.40 -3.18
CA PRO A 37 -12.04 -14.77 -2.91
C PRO A 37 -12.85 -13.60 -2.31
N GLU A 38 -14.16 -13.61 -2.56
CA GLU A 38 -15.08 -12.62 -1.95
C GLU A 38 -15.13 -12.81 -0.42
N PRO A 39 -15.52 -11.77 0.33
CA PRO A 39 -15.80 -11.92 1.76
C PRO A 39 -16.75 -13.08 2.03
N ASP A 40 -16.44 -13.88 3.07
CA ASP A 40 -17.21 -15.04 3.51
C ASP A 40 -17.36 -16.18 2.48
N ALA A 41 -16.59 -16.16 1.40
CA ALA A 41 -16.59 -17.23 0.41
C ALA A 41 -16.09 -18.56 1.00
N ALA A 42 -16.83 -19.64 0.76
CA ALA A 42 -16.38 -20.99 1.05
C ALA A 42 -15.36 -21.44 -0.01
N VAL A 43 -14.14 -21.74 0.42
CA VAL A 43 -13.03 -22.11 -0.47
C VAL A 43 -12.33 -23.39 0.00
N ARG A 44 -11.76 -24.16 -0.92
CA ARG A 44 -11.03 -25.40 -0.62
C ARG A 44 -9.98 -25.70 -1.69
N GLY A 45 -8.87 -26.33 -1.29
CA GLY A 45 -7.82 -26.78 -2.20
C GLY A 45 -6.86 -25.65 -2.51
N VAL A 46 -6.64 -25.37 -3.80
CA VAL A 46 -5.78 -24.26 -4.24
C VAL A 46 -6.66 -23.08 -4.61
N VAL A 47 -6.59 -22.03 -3.80
CA VAL A 47 -7.41 -20.82 -3.93
C VAL A 47 -6.61 -19.75 -4.66
N GLN A 48 -7.18 -19.17 -5.72
CA GLN A 48 -6.58 -18.02 -6.39
C GLN A 48 -6.90 -16.74 -5.63
N ILE A 49 -5.89 -15.90 -5.41
CA ILE A 49 -6.02 -14.58 -4.83
C ILE A 49 -5.90 -13.56 -5.96
N ILE A 50 -7.00 -12.88 -6.27
CA ILE A 50 -7.10 -11.91 -7.36
C ILE A 50 -7.34 -10.54 -6.78
N GLY A 51 -6.72 -9.51 -7.36
CA GLY A 51 -6.84 -8.14 -6.88
C GLY A 51 -5.82 -7.20 -7.50
N SER A 52 -5.45 -6.16 -6.76
CA SER A 52 -4.44 -5.17 -7.15
C SER A 52 -3.38 -4.96 -6.06
N ALA A 53 -2.14 -4.80 -6.52
CA ALA A 53 -0.97 -4.49 -5.71
C ALA A 53 -0.04 -3.56 -6.50
N THR A 54 -0.30 -2.26 -6.40
CA THR A 54 0.46 -1.19 -7.08
C THR A 54 0.82 -0.10 -6.10
N HIS A 55 1.97 0.55 -6.31
CA HIS A 55 2.37 1.73 -5.53
C HIS A 55 3.41 2.56 -6.31
N PRO A 56 3.41 3.90 -6.22
CA PRO A 56 4.40 4.74 -6.90
C PRO A 56 5.85 4.41 -6.53
N GLN A 57 6.10 4.07 -5.26
CA GLN A 57 7.40 3.62 -4.75
C GLN A 57 7.43 2.10 -4.53
N PHE A 58 6.80 1.31 -5.40
CA PHE A 58 6.67 -0.13 -5.22
C PHE A 58 8.05 -0.82 -5.19
N GLN A 59 8.28 -1.62 -4.15
CA GLN A 59 9.42 -2.54 -4.09
C GLN A 59 8.97 -3.98 -4.35
N ARG A 60 7.89 -4.40 -3.68
CA ARG A 60 7.32 -5.75 -3.78
C ARG A 60 5.96 -5.81 -3.09
N TYR A 61 5.18 -6.86 -3.36
CA TYR A 61 4.03 -7.23 -2.53
C TYR A 61 4.18 -8.62 -1.94
N GLU A 62 3.46 -8.86 -0.85
CA GLU A 62 3.40 -10.11 -0.11
C GLU A 62 1.95 -10.46 0.17
N LEU A 63 1.64 -11.76 0.21
CA LEU A 63 0.33 -12.27 0.57
C LEU A 63 0.41 -12.99 1.92
N TYR A 64 -0.61 -12.83 2.74
CA TYR A 64 -0.71 -13.43 4.06
C TYR A 64 -2.12 -13.96 4.34
N TYR A 65 -2.20 -14.94 5.23
CA TYR A 65 -3.46 -15.36 5.86
C TYR A 65 -3.33 -15.40 7.38
N ALA A 66 -4.47 -15.35 8.07
CA ALA A 66 -4.57 -15.63 9.50
C ALA A 66 -5.94 -16.24 9.83
N PRO A 67 -6.06 -17.07 10.88
CA PRO A 67 -7.36 -17.46 11.42
C PRO A 67 -8.19 -16.24 11.84
N TYR A 68 -9.51 -16.34 11.72
CA TYR A 68 -10.44 -15.34 12.24
C TYR A 68 -11.10 -15.83 13.55
N PRO A 69 -11.18 -14.98 14.60
CA PRO A 69 -10.66 -13.61 14.67
C PRO A 69 -9.13 -13.57 14.73
N VAL A 70 -8.51 -12.51 14.18
CA VAL A 70 -7.05 -12.34 14.17
C VAL A 70 -6.57 -12.04 15.59
N PRO A 71 -5.75 -12.91 16.23
CA PRO A 71 -5.41 -12.76 17.64
C PRO A 71 -4.35 -11.67 17.89
N SER A 72 -3.45 -11.41 16.95
CA SER A 72 -2.44 -10.34 17.01
C SER A 72 -1.85 -10.05 15.63
N ASP A 73 -1.10 -8.94 15.46
CA ASP A 73 -0.42 -8.65 14.19
C ASP A 73 0.75 -9.59 13.87
N ASN A 74 1.16 -10.43 14.83
CA ASN A 74 2.16 -11.47 14.59
C ASN A 74 1.54 -12.81 14.12
N ALA A 75 0.20 -12.89 14.05
CA ALA A 75 -0.52 -14.11 13.66
C ALA A 75 -0.59 -14.33 12.14
N TRP A 76 -0.06 -13.40 11.35
CA TRP A 76 -0.10 -13.47 9.89
C TRP A 76 0.95 -14.43 9.35
N ILE A 77 0.49 -15.40 8.58
CA ILE A 77 1.32 -16.44 7.96
C ILE A 77 1.53 -16.07 6.50
N PHE A 78 2.78 -16.12 6.05
CA PHE A 78 3.17 -15.77 4.70
C PHE A 78 2.72 -16.82 3.68
N ILE A 79 2.23 -16.39 2.51
CA ILE A 79 1.78 -17.24 1.42
C ILE A 79 2.78 -17.15 0.27
N GLY A 80 3.43 -18.28 -0.05
CA GLY A 80 4.31 -18.38 -1.21
C GLY A 80 5.55 -17.51 -1.08
N ASP A 81 5.77 -16.66 -2.09
CA ASP A 81 6.97 -15.84 -2.26
C ASP A 81 6.63 -14.35 -2.36
N ALA A 82 7.66 -13.51 -2.24
CA ALA A 82 7.50 -12.08 -2.43
C ALA A 82 7.48 -11.77 -3.93
N HIS A 83 6.56 -10.92 -4.37
CA HIS A 83 6.40 -10.59 -5.78
C HIS A 83 6.97 -9.21 -6.08
N PHE A 84 7.88 -9.14 -7.06
CA PHE A 84 8.64 -7.92 -7.39
C PHE A 84 8.10 -7.16 -8.60
N GLN A 85 6.96 -7.59 -9.15
CA GLN A 85 6.26 -6.91 -10.23
C GLN A 85 4.92 -6.37 -9.71
N GLN A 86 4.58 -5.15 -10.12
CA GLN A 86 3.28 -4.56 -9.80
C GLN A 86 2.15 -5.29 -10.52
N GLN A 87 1.00 -5.42 -9.85
CA GLN A 87 -0.20 -6.04 -10.42
C GLN A 87 -1.38 -5.04 -10.34
N PRO A 88 -1.71 -4.31 -11.41
CA PRO A 88 -2.83 -3.36 -11.40
C PRO A 88 -4.20 -4.03 -11.24
N ALA A 89 -4.38 -5.20 -11.84
CA ALA A 89 -5.56 -6.04 -11.71
C ALA A 89 -5.23 -7.44 -12.23
N GLY A 90 -5.44 -8.47 -11.40
CA GLY A 90 -5.25 -9.86 -11.83
C GLY A 90 -4.83 -10.77 -10.69
N LEU A 91 -4.22 -11.90 -11.04
CA LEU A 91 -3.72 -12.87 -10.09
C LEU A 91 -2.58 -12.25 -9.27
N LEU A 92 -2.77 -12.18 -7.96
CA LEU A 92 -1.73 -11.82 -7.00
C LEU A 92 -0.93 -13.05 -6.57
N GLY A 93 -1.57 -14.20 -6.43
CA GLY A 93 -0.93 -15.46 -6.05
C GLY A 93 -1.94 -16.56 -5.77
N THR A 94 -1.46 -17.70 -5.26
CA THR A 94 -2.30 -18.86 -4.91
C THR A 94 -2.07 -19.29 -3.47
N TRP A 95 -3.13 -19.66 -2.78
CA TRP A 95 -3.11 -20.15 -1.41
C TRP A 95 -3.59 -21.60 -1.36
N ALA A 96 -2.71 -22.51 -0.95
CA ALA A 96 -3.08 -23.89 -0.69
C ALA A 96 -3.69 -24.00 0.71
N THR A 97 -4.97 -24.34 0.81
CA THR A 97 -5.70 -24.52 2.08
C THR A 97 -5.67 -25.96 2.58
N GLY A 98 -5.07 -26.87 1.82
CA GLY A 98 -4.91 -28.26 2.22
C GLY A 98 -4.11 -28.38 3.52
N GLY A 99 -4.68 -29.06 4.52
CA GLY A 99 -4.06 -29.25 5.83
C GLY A 99 -4.34 -28.14 6.85
N LEU A 100 -5.06 -27.08 6.46
CA LEU A 100 -5.59 -26.12 7.43
C LEU A 100 -6.86 -26.68 8.08
N PRO A 101 -7.06 -26.51 9.40
CA PRO A 101 -8.33 -26.81 10.05
C PRO A 101 -9.48 -26.03 9.42
N ASP A 102 -10.66 -26.64 9.37
CA ASP A 102 -11.87 -25.97 8.94
C ASP A 102 -12.16 -24.78 9.87
N GLY A 103 -12.47 -23.63 9.28
CA GLY A 103 -12.70 -22.39 10.02
C GLY A 103 -12.68 -21.17 9.12
N ALA A 104 -12.94 -20.01 9.73
CA ALA A 104 -12.86 -18.72 9.04
C ALA A 104 -11.41 -18.23 9.03
N TYR A 105 -10.99 -17.67 7.89
CA TYR A 105 -9.67 -17.10 7.69
C TYR A 105 -9.80 -15.74 7.02
N VAL A 106 -8.83 -14.88 7.28
CA VAL A 106 -8.68 -13.60 6.59
C VAL A 106 -7.46 -13.61 5.70
N LEU A 107 -7.58 -12.99 4.52
CA LEU A 107 -6.49 -12.76 3.59
C LEU A 107 -6.02 -11.31 3.65
N ARG A 108 -4.73 -11.10 3.44
CA ARG A 108 -4.12 -9.77 3.39
C ARG A 108 -3.09 -9.69 2.28
N VAL A 109 -3.13 -8.60 1.55
CA VAL A 109 -2.04 -8.17 0.66
C VAL A 109 -1.29 -7.02 1.33
N ARG A 110 0.04 -7.11 1.36
CA ARG A 110 0.93 -6.05 1.87
C ARG A 110 1.83 -5.57 0.74
N VAL A 111 1.76 -4.29 0.42
CA VAL A 111 2.70 -3.65 -0.51
C VAL A 111 3.82 -3.01 0.30
N VAL A 112 5.06 -3.34 -0.03
CA VAL A 112 6.27 -2.75 0.53
C VAL A 112 6.83 -1.72 -0.43
N ARG A 113 7.20 -0.57 0.12
CA ARG A 113 7.75 0.56 -0.61
C ARG A 113 9.27 0.60 -0.52
N GLN A 114 9.90 1.18 -1.52
CA GLN A 114 11.33 1.50 -1.47
C GLN A 114 11.61 2.46 -0.29
N ALA A 115 12.78 2.29 0.33
CA ALA A 115 13.27 3.15 1.40
C ALA A 115 13.55 4.57 0.89
#